data_AF-A0A9P7MLC5-F1
#
_entry.id   AF-A0A9P7MLC5-F1
#
_cell.length_a   1.000
_cell.length_b   1.000
_cell.length_c   1.000
_cell.angle_alpha   90.00
_cell.angle_beta   90.00
_cell.angle_gamma   90.00
#
_symmetry.space_group_name_H-M   'P 1'
#
loop_
_entity.id
_entity.type
_entity.pdbx_description
1 polymer ?
#
loop_
_entity_poly.entity_id
_entity_poly.type
_entity_poly.pdbx_seq_one_letter_code
_entity_poly.pdbx_strand_id
1 'polypeptide(L)'
;LQQGLDGTALAMEQLREQVNISGQLQQMMGRGTEFRGQQSSEIRAVVVWDKPIIQITSTGGRKSLSFMLPAYCPPEGITIVIVPLVALQLDLFKRCMKLKITAHIWKSGQGNPAVSVLFVMPEAAVTVGFDELVRRLQNRGVLDRVVVGECHTVLDGDFRPKLEGWM
;
A
#
# COMPACT_ATOMS: atom_id res chain seq x y z
N LEU A 1 25.64 0.25 14.80
CA LEU A 1 24.38 0.90 14.37
C LEU A 1 23.41 -0.07 13.67
N GLN A 2 23.89 -1.08 12.93
CA GLN A 2 23.02 -2.12 12.33
C GLN A 2 22.30 -3.03 13.33
N GLN A 3 22.97 -3.46 14.42
CA GLN A 3 22.37 -4.38 15.41
C GLN A 3 21.12 -3.85 16.15
N GLY A 4 20.88 -2.54 16.15
CA GLY A 4 19.70 -1.94 16.78
C GLY A 4 18.46 -1.87 15.87
N LEU A 5 18.64 -1.94 14.55
CA LEU A 5 17.56 -1.93 13.55
C LEU A 5 16.99 -3.34 13.31
N ASP A 6 17.84 -4.37 13.40
CA ASP A 6 17.43 -5.77 13.24
C ASP A 6 16.50 -6.22 14.37
N GLY A 7 16.74 -5.74 15.61
CA GLY A 7 15.89 -6.05 16.77
C GLY A 7 14.50 -5.41 16.71
N THR A 8 14.39 -4.18 16.20
CA THR A 8 13.09 -3.53 15.99
C THR A 8 12.33 -4.13 14.82
N ALA A 9 13.02 -4.50 13.73
CA ALA A 9 12.40 -5.18 12.60
C ALA A 9 11.77 -6.52 13.02
N LEU A 10 12.51 -7.35 13.76
CA LEU A 10 12.02 -8.63 14.27
C LEU A 10 10.84 -8.46 15.25
N ALA A 11 10.89 -7.46 16.12
CA ALA A 11 9.78 -7.16 17.03
C ALA A 11 8.51 -6.70 16.31
N MET A 12 8.65 -5.90 15.23
CA MET A 12 7.53 -5.49 14.39
C MET A 12 6.96 -6.65 13.58
N GLU A 13 7.81 -7.54 13.06
CA GLU A 13 7.38 -8.77 12.38
C GLU A 13 6.53 -9.66 13.31
N GLN A 14 7.00 -9.91 14.53
CA GLN A 14 6.26 -10.67 15.54
C GLN A 14 4.93 -9.99 15.92
N LEU A 15 4.89 -8.66 15.97
CA LEU A 15 3.66 -7.91 16.22
C LEU A 15 2.66 -8.08 15.05
N ARG A 16 3.15 -8.03 13.80
CA ARG A 16 2.36 -8.22 12.58
C ARG A 16 1.76 -9.62 12.48
N GLU A 17 2.46 -10.65 12.94
CA GLU A 17 1.93 -12.03 13.00
C GLU A 17 0.70 -12.14 13.90
N GLN A 18 0.68 -11.37 14.99
CA GLN A 18 -0.40 -11.38 15.99
C GLN A 18 -1.64 -10.57 15.58
N VAL A 19 -1.58 -9.84 14.45
CA VAL A 19 -2.71 -9.04 13.98
C VAL A 19 -3.91 -9.94 13.66
N ASN A 20 -5.04 -9.66 14.33
CA ASN A 20 -6.31 -10.30 14.06
C ASN A 20 -6.96 -9.73 12.78
N ILE A 21 -6.46 -10.14 11.62
CA ILE A 21 -6.91 -9.66 10.31
C ILE A 21 -8.42 -9.88 10.07
N SER A 22 -9.01 -10.95 10.62
CA SER A 22 -10.44 -11.22 10.51
C SER A 22 -11.26 -10.23 11.34
N GLY A 23 -10.80 -9.92 12.56
CA GLY A 23 -11.42 -8.88 13.39
C GLY A 23 -11.35 -7.51 12.72
N GLN A 24 -10.20 -7.16 12.15
CA GLN A 24 -9.99 -5.91 11.42
C GLN A 24 -10.90 -5.82 10.18
N LEU A 25 -11.05 -6.92 9.43
CA LEU A 25 -11.96 -6.98 8.29
C LEU A 25 -13.40 -6.67 8.70
N GLN A 26 -13.87 -7.28 9.79
CA GLN A 26 -15.23 -7.06 10.29
C GLN A 26 -15.44 -5.64 10.82
N GLN A 27 -14.43 -5.05 11.45
CA GLN A 27 -14.47 -3.64 11.89
C GLN A 27 -14.54 -2.69 10.70
N MET A 28 -13.74 -2.94 9.67
CA MET A 28 -13.66 -2.11 8.47
C MET A 28 -14.92 -2.22 7.60
N MET A 29 -15.47 -3.43 7.43
CA MET A 29 -16.50 -3.70 6.41
C MET A 29 -17.87 -4.11 6.96
N GLY A 30 -17.99 -4.31 8.26
CA GLY A 30 -19.22 -4.71 8.93
C GLY A 30 -19.12 -6.09 9.56
N ARG A 31 -19.81 -6.26 10.70
CA ARG A 31 -19.88 -7.54 11.43
C ARG A 31 -20.39 -8.66 10.52
N GLY A 32 -19.77 -9.83 10.63
CA GLY A 32 -20.10 -10.99 9.80
C GLY A 32 -19.46 -10.99 8.40
N THR A 33 -18.65 -9.98 8.05
CA THR A 33 -17.86 -10.02 6.82
C THR A 33 -16.75 -11.07 6.95
N GLU A 34 -16.68 -11.97 5.97
CA GLU A 34 -15.65 -13.01 5.88
C GLU A 34 -14.73 -12.80 4.68
N PHE A 35 -13.52 -13.34 4.77
CA PHE A 35 -12.62 -13.47 3.63
C PHE A 35 -13.18 -14.47 2.63
N ARG A 36 -12.93 -14.23 1.34
CA ARG A 36 -13.34 -15.14 0.26
C ARG A 36 -12.15 -15.93 -0.24
N GLY A 37 -12.30 -17.24 -0.42
CA GLY A 37 -11.25 -18.10 -0.98
C GLY A 37 -9.91 -17.93 -0.24
N GLN A 38 -8.85 -17.61 -0.99
CA GLN A 38 -7.49 -17.45 -0.46
C GLN A 38 -7.18 -16.03 0.05
N GLN A 39 -8.15 -15.12 0.11
CA GLN A 39 -7.91 -13.73 0.54
C GLN A 39 -7.27 -13.63 1.93
N SER A 40 -7.62 -14.52 2.87
CA SER A 40 -7.06 -14.50 4.22
C SER A 40 -5.55 -14.77 4.21
N SER A 41 -5.10 -15.78 3.47
CA SER A 41 -3.67 -16.11 3.35
C SER A 41 -2.92 -15.05 2.54
N GLU A 42 -3.51 -14.55 1.45
CA GLU A 42 -2.94 -13.44 0.66
C GLU A 42 -2.70 -12.19 1.52
N ILE A 43 -3.72 -11.78 2.28
CA ILE A 43 -3.62 -10.57 3.12
C ILE A 43 -2.67 -10.80 4.29
N ARG A 44 -2.66 -12.00 4.89
CA ARG A 44 -1.69 -12.34 5.93
C ARG A 44 -0.25 -12.21 5.43
N ALA A 45 0.03 -12.69 4.21
CA ALA A 45 1.35 -12.53 3.59
C ALA A 45 1.71 -11.05 3.39
N VAL A 46 0.73 -10.21 2.99
CA VAL A 46 0.95 -8.76 2.88
C VAL A 46 1.21 -8.10 4.24
N VAL A 47 0.45 -8.49 5.28
CA VAL A 47 0.58 -7.91 6.63
C VAL A 47 1.92 -8.26 7.27
N VAL A 48 2.32 -9.53 7.24
CA VAL A 48 3.59 -9.98 7.84
C VAL A 48 4.80 -9.40 7.10
N TRP A 49 4.66 -9.07 5.81
CA TRP A 49 5.74 -8.56 4.95
C TRP A 49 6.93 -9.52 4.93
N ASP A 50 6.77 -10.66 4.28
CA ASP A 50 7.85 -11.63 4.14
C ASP A 50 8.76 -11.26 2.96
N LYS A 51 8.17 -10.92 1.79
CA LYS A 51 8.89 -10.71 0.50
C LYS A 51 8.07 -9.81 -0.44
N PRO A 52 8.61 -9.34 -1.57
CA PRO A 52 7.80 -8.76 -2.66
C PRO A 52 6.70 -9.74 -3.11
N ILE A 53 5.47 -9.26 -3.24
CA ILE A 53 4.28 -10.07 -3.59
C ILE A 53 3.70 -9.62 -4.93
N ILE A 54 3.43 -10.58 -5.82
CA ILE A 54 2.63 -10.37 -7.03
C ILE A 54 1.27 -11.04 -6.83
N GLN A 55 0.20 -10.25 -6.84
CA GLN A 55 -1.17 -10.76 -6.70
C GLN A 55 -1.89 -10.79 -8.06
N ILE A 56 -2.25 -11.99 -8.50
CA ILE A 56 -3.06 -12.23 -9.70
C ILE A 56 -4.43 -12.73 -9.26
N THR A 57 -5.48 -12.00 -9.62
CA THR A 57 -6.86 -12.35 -9.27
C THR A 57 -7.80 -11.86 -10.38
N SER A 58 -8.97 -12.48 -10.53
CA SER A 58 -9.99 -12.03 -11.48
C SER A 58 -10.53 -10.63 -11.10
N THR A 59 -11.00 -9.89 -12.10
CA THR A 59 -11.66 -8.60 -11.90
C THR A 59 -12.88 -8.76 -10.98
N GLY A 60 -13.03 -7.89 -9.99
CA GLY A 60 -14.10 -8.01 -8.98
C GLY A 60 -13.72 -8.80 -7.70
N GLY A 61 -12.54 -9.45 -7.66
CA GLY A 61 -12.06 -10.21 -6.50
C GLY A 61 -11.64 -9.40 -5.26
N ARG A 62 -12.06 -8.14 -5.14
CA ARG A 62 -11.68 -7.21 -4.05
C ARG A 62 -10.16 -7.05 -3.85
N LYS A 63 -9.37 -7.06 -4.93
CA LYS A 63 -7.90 -6.87 -4.90
C LYS A 63 -7.44 -5.69 -4.03
N SER A 64 -8.19 -4.59 -4.02
CA SER A 64 -7.88 -3.41 -3.20
C SER A 64 -7.84 -3.71 -1.70
N LEU A 65 -8.51 -4.78 -1.25
CA LEU A 65 -8.48 -5.23 0.15
C LEU A 65 -7.05 -5.52 0.63
N SER A 66 -6.19 -6.00 -0.26
CA SER A 66 -4.80 -6.35 0.03
C SER A 66 -3.96 -5.17 0.48
N PHE A 67 -4.32 -3.93 0.13
CA PHE A 67 -3.65 -2.74 0.68
C PHE A 67 -4.54 -1.97 1.67
N MET A 68 -5.86 -1.99 1.47
CA MET A 68 -6.79 -1.24 2.32
C MET A 68 -6.87 -1.84 3.74
N LEU A 69 -6.89 -3.17 3.88
CA LEU A 69 -6.97 -3.77 5.21
C LEU A 69 -5.69 -3.50 6.02
N PRO A 70 -4.47 -3.70 5.48
CA PRO A 70 -3.25 -3.28 6.17
C PRO A 70 -3.26 -1.78 6.52
N ALA A 71 -3.65 -0.89 5.60
CA ALA A 71 -3.69 0.55 5.86
C ALA A 71 -4.77 0.98 6.88
N TYR A 72 -5.78 0.14 7.13
CA TYR A 72 -6.78 0.33 8.17
C TYR A 72 -6.28 -0.09 9.56
N CYS A 73 -5.37 -1.07 9.62
CA CYS A 73 -4.85 -1.60 10.87
C CYS A 73 -3.92 -0.56 11.54
N PRO A 74 -4.16 -0.18 12.80
CA PRO A 74 -3.23 0.66 13.55
C PRO A 74 -1.94 -0.09 13.95
N PRO A 75 -0.77 0.59 14.02
CA PRO A 75 -0.37 1.77 13.26
C PRO A 75 0.98 1.55 12.55
N GLU A 76 1.03 1.50 11.22
CA GLU A 76 2.33 1.45 10.53
C GLU A 76 2.35 2.28 9.25
N GLY A 77 3.02 3.43 9.33
CA GLY A 77 3.51 4.20 8.19
C GLY A 77 2.50 4.60 7.12
N ILE A 78 3.04 4.91 5.95
CA ILE A 78 2.33 5.36 4.76
C ILE A 78 2.41 4.25 3.71
N THR A 79 1.26 3.82 3.22
CA THR A 79 1.14 2.97 2.03
C THR A 79 1.07 3.85 0.78
N ILE A 80 2.04 3.74 -0.11
CA ILE A 80 2.02 4.41 -1.42
C ILE A 80 1.30 3.50 -2.42
N VAL A 81 0.32 4.03 -3.14
CA VAL A 81 -0.44 3.31 -4.17
C VAL A 81 -0.27 4.01 -5.52
N ILE A 82 0.44 3.35 -6.44
CA ILE A 82 0.67 3.82 -7.81
C ILE A 82 -0.34 3.14 -8.73
N VAL A 83 -1.17 3.91 -9.43
CA VAL A 83 -2.20 3.39 -10.35
C VAL A 83 -2.25 4.22 -11.65
N PRO A 84 -2.36 3.58 -12.83
CA PRO A 84 -2.21 4.29 -14.11
C PRO A 84 -3.45 5.07 -14.55
N LEU A 85 -4.63 4.77 -14.01
CA LEU A 85 -5.88 5.41 -14.44
C LEU A 85 -6.40 6.40 -13.39
N VAL A 86 -6.61 7.66 -13.79
CA VAL A 86 -7.18 8.72 -12.93
C VAL A 86 -8.54 8.30 -12.36
N ALA A 87 -9.40 7.70 -13.19
CA ALA A 87 -10.71 7.22 -12.75
C ALA A 87 -10.60 6.15 -11.65
N LEU A 88 -9.64 5.21 -11.80
CA LEU A 88 -9.37 4.18 -10.80
C LEU A 88 -8.80 4.78 -9.51
N GLN A 89 -7.86 5.73 -9.63
CA GLN A 89 -7.32 6.45 -8.48
C GLN A 89 -8.41 7.13 -7.66
N LEU A 90 -9.32 7.85 -8.33
CA LEU A 90 -10.43 8.54 -7.68
C LEU A 90 -11.42 7.57 -7.03
N ASP A 91 -11.74 6.44 -7.66
CA ASP A 91 -12.58 5.40 -7.07
C ASP A 91 -11.95 4.78 -5.82
N LEU A 92 -10.67 4.41 -5.87
CA LEU A 92 -9.94 3.86 -4.72
C LEU A 92 -9.82 4.89 -3.58
N PHE A 93 -9.53 6.15 -3.90
CA PHE A 93 -9.51 7.24 -2.93
C PHE A 93 -10.86 7.38 -2.21
N LYS A 94 -11.96 7.42 -2.95
CA LYS A 94 -13.32 7.49 -2.38
C LYS A 94 -13.62 6.28 -1.49
N ARG A 95 -13.17 5.09 -1.85
CA ARG A 95 -13.32 3.87 -1.04
C ARG A 95 -12.53 3.98 0.28
N CYS A 96 -11.28 4.44 0.25
CA CYS A 96 -10.49 4.70 1.46
C CYS A 96 -11.22 5.65 2.40
N MET A 97 -11.71 6.79 1.88
CA MET A 97 -12.46 7.78 2.66
C MET A 97 -13.72 7.17 3.29
N LYS A 98 -14.48 6.37 2.54
CA LYS A 98 -15.68 5.68 3.04
C LYS A 98 -15.37 4.70 4.18
N LEU A 99 -14.20 4.06 4.12
CA LEU A 99 -13.69 3.14 5.14
C LEU A 99 -12.96 3.85 6.29
N LYS A 100 -12.96 5.19 6.32
CA LYS A 100 -12.24 6.02 7.31
C LYS A 100 -10.73 5.82 7.32
N ILE A 101 -10.16 5.37 6.20
CA ILE A 101 -8.71 5.32 5.97
C ILE A 101 -8.28 6.70 5.46
N THR A 102 -7.38 7.37 6.19
CA THR A 102 -6.87 8.68 5.76
C THR A 102 -6.04 8.50 4.49
N ALA A 103 -6.35 9.29 3.47
CA ALA A 103 -5.69 9.18 2.18
C ALA A 103 -5.51 10.55 1.52
N HIS A 104 -4.53 10.65 0.64
CA HIS A 104 -4.26 11.85 -0.15
C HIS A 104 -3.86 11.48 -1.59
N ILE A 105 -4.10 12.38 -2.54
CA ILE A 105 -3.60 12.25 -3.91
C ILE A 105 -2.38 13.16 -4.06
N TRP A 106 -1.23 12.58 -4.33
CA TRP A 106 0.03 13.28 -4.48
C TRP A 106 -0.01 14.30 -5.62
N LYS A 107 0.50 15.50 -5.35
CA LYS A 107 0.78 16.54 -6.32
C LYS A 107 2.17 17.09 -6.03
N SER A 108 2.94 17.36 -7.08
CA SER A 108 4.30 17.92 -6.93
C SER A 108 4.27 19.23 -6.14
N GLY A 109 5.27 19.44 -5.28
CA GLY A 109 5.41 20.63 -4.45
C GLY A 109 4.54 20.65 -3.18
N GLN A 110 3.81 19.58 -2.87
CA GLN A 110 3.09 19.46 -1.60
C GLN A 110 3.97 18.90 -0.48
N GLY A 111 3.68 19.34 0.76
CA GLY A 111 4.38 18.89 1.97
C GLY A 111 4.13 17.42 2.31
N ASN A 112 4.58 16.99 3.49
CA ASN A 112 4.42 15.61 3.94
C ASN A 112 2.99 15.38 4.48
N PRO A 113 2.11 14.64 3.78
CA PRO A 113 0.75 14.43 4.26
C PRO A 113 0.76 13.38 5.39
N ALA A 114 0.13 13.71 6.52
CA ALA A 114 -0.10 12.75 7.61
C ALA A 114 -1.30 11.84 7.25
N VAL A 115 -1.05 10.83 6.41
CA VAL A 115 -2.07 9.92 5.86
C VAL A 115 -1.62 8.47 5.87
N SER A 116 -2.57 7.54 5.96
CA SER A 116 -2.31 6.09 5.84
C SER A 116 -2.05 5.67 4.39
N VAL A 117 -2.70 6.32 3.42
CA VAL A 117 -2.57 5.98 1.98
C VAL A 117 -2.23 7.21 1.14
N LEU A 118 -1.16 7.12 0.34
CA LEU A 118 -0.81 8.15 -0.65
C LEU A 118 -0.98 7.60 -2.06
N PHE A 119 -1.94 8.15 -2.81
CA PHE A 119 -2.17 7.81 -4.20
C PHE A 119 -1.26 8.61 -5.12
N VAL A 120 -0.63 7.94 -6.07
CA VAL A 120 0.36 8.53 -6.98
C VAL A 120 0.06 8.06 -8.40
N MET A 121 0.16 8.97 -9.37
CA MET A 121 0.12 8.60 -10.78
C MET A 121 1.53 8.23 -11.26
N PRO A 122 1.69 7.29 -12.21
CA PRO A 122 2.97 6.92 -12.79
C PRO A 122 3.88 8.08 -13.17
N GLU A 123 3.32 9.10 -13.83
CA GLU A 123 4.05 10.27 -14.29
C GLU A 123 4.60 11.11 -13.13
N ALA A 124 3.90 11.09 -11.99
CA ALA A 124 4.36 11.76 -10.78
C ALA A 124 5.40 10.93 -10.02
N ALA A 125 5.30 9.60 -10.08
CA ALA A 125 6.22 8.67 -9.41
C ALA A 125 7.66 8.75 -9.95
N VAL A 126 7.85 9.26 -11.17
CA VAL A 126 9.17 9.42 -11.82
C VAL A 126 9.75 10.84 -11.67
N THR A 127 9.15 11.68 -10.83
CA THR A 127 9.62 13.05 -10.60
C THR A 127 10.63 13.13 -9.46
N VAL A 128 11.56 14.08 -9.52
CA VAL A 128 12.53 14.35 -8.44
C VAL A 128 11.83 14.64 -7.12
N GLY A 129 10.75 15.43 -7.14
CA GLY A 129 10.00 15.76 -5.93
C GLY A 129 9.35 14.54 -5.27
N PHE A 130 9.01 13.50 -6.05
CA PHE A 130 8.52 12.24 -5.48
C PHE A 130 9.66 11.39 -4.91
N ASP A 131 10.82 11.31 -5.59
CA ASP A 131 12.01 10.64 -5.02
C ASP A 131 12.42 11.26 -3.67
N GLU A 132 12.43 12.59 -3.58
CA GLU A 132 12.70 13.32 -2.33
C GLU A 132 11.66 13.03 -1.22
N LEU A 133 10.38 12.83 -1.60
CA LEU A 133 9.34 12.42 -0.67
C LEU A 133 9.64 11.00 -0.15
N VAL A 134 9.86 10.04 -1.04
CA VAL A 134 10.11 8.63 -0.68
C VAL A 134 11.31 8.51 0.24
N ARG A 135 12.45 9.13 -0.11
CA ARG A 135 13.65 9.16 0.74
C ARG A 135 13.37 9.72 2.12
N ARG A 136 12.54 10.75 2.22
CA ARG A 136 12.16 11.37 3.51
C ARG A 136 11.28 10.45 4.34
N LEU A 137 10.34 9.72 3.72
CA LEU A 137 9.50 8.74 4.41
C LEU A 137 10.34 7.56 4.91
N GLN A 138 11.27 7.07 4.09
CA GLN A 138 12.24 6.02 4.45
C GLN A 138 13.13 6.46 5.62
N ASN A 139 13.74 7.64 5.54
CA ASN A 139 14.62 8.17 6.59
C ASN A 139 13.91 8.39 7.94
N ARG A 140 12.59 8.60 7.91
CA ARG A 140 11.76 8.73 9.11
C ARG A 140 11.23 7.38 9.63
N GLY A 141 11.44 6.29 8.90
CA GLY A 141 10.89 4.98 9.24
C GLY A 141 9.36 4.93 9.16
N VAL A 142 8.75 5.77 8.31
CA VAL A 142 7.28 5.84 8.16
C VAL A 142 6.80 5.44 6.77
N LEU A 143 7.68 4.96 5.89
CA LEU A 143 7.24 4.27 4.67
C LEU A 143 6.93 2.81 5.02
N ASP A 144 5.67 2.40 4.89
CA ASP A 144 5.27 1.02 5.19
C ASP A 144 5.37 0.12 3.96
N ARG A 145 4.79 0.55 2.83
CA ARG A 145 4.85 -0.24 1.58
C ARG A 145 4.55 0.59 0.34
N VAL A 146 4.91 0.02 -0.81
CA VAL A 146 4.54 0.52 -2.14
C VAL A 146 3.71 -0.54 -2.86
N VAL A 147 2.59 -0.12 -3.43
CA VAL A 147 1.63 -0.95 -4.15
C VAL A 147 1.52 -0.42 -5.57
N VAL A 148 1.72 -1.29 -6.56
CA VAL A 148 1.57 -0.95 -7.98
C VAL A 148 0.34 -1.67 -8.54
N GLY A 149 -0.69 -0.90 -8.86
CA GLY A 149 -1.90 -1.41 -9.51
C GLY A 149 -1.73 -1.51 -11.03
N GLU A 150 -2.44 -2.44 -11.65
CA GLU A 150 -2.37 -2.72 -13.09
C GLU A 150 -0.93 -2.89 -13.60
N CYS A 151 -0.07 -3.58 -12.83
CA CYS A 151 1.36 -3.69 -13.10
C CYS A 151 1.72 -4.35 -14.45
N HIS A 152 0.79 -5.06 -15.08
CA HIS A 152 0.98 -5.57 -16.45
C HIS A 152 1.24 -4.46 -17.46
N THR A 153 0.68 -3.26 -17.23
CA THR A 153 0.96 -2.08 -18.07
C THR A 153 2.45 -1.75 -18.15
N VAL A 154 3.21 -2.04 -17.07
CA VAL A 154 4.67 -1.88 -17.01
C VAL A 154 5.39 -2.79 -18.00
N LEU A 155 4.84 -3.98 -18.24
CA LEU A 155 5.40 -4.98 -19.16
C LEU A 155 4.98 -4.75 -20.61
N ASP A 156 3.81 -4.15 -20.84
CA ASP A 156 3.24 -3.94 -22.17
C ASP A 156 3.85 -2.73 -22.91
N GLY A 157 4.83 -2.02 -22.33
CA GLY A 157 5.52 -0.88 -22.95
C GLY A 157 4.70 0.43 -23.04
N ASP A 158 3.39 0.36 -22.79
CA ASP A 158 2.50 1.53 -22.69
C ASP A 158 2.65 2.28 -21.36
N PHE A 159 3.29 1.67 -20.37
CA PHE A 159 3.77 2.38 -19.19
C PHE A 159 5.10 3.05 -19.55
N ARG A 160 5.03 4.38 -19.67
CA ARG A 160 6.12 5.21 -20.19
C ARG A 160 7.50 4.82 -19.61
N PRO A 161 8.57 4.85 -20.42
CA PRO A 161 9.91 4.24 -20.17
C PRO A 161 10.74 4.81 -18.98
N LYS A 162 10.11 5.41 -17.95
CA LYS A 162 10.79 6.08 -16.83
C LYS A 162 10.79 5.30 -15.52
N LEU A 163 10.17 4.11 -15.44
CA LEU A 163 10.24 3.25 -14.25
C LEU A 163 11.32 2.16 -14.32
N GLU A 164 12.08 2.04 -15.41
CA GLU A 164 13.15 1.04 -15.56
C GLU A 164 14.24 1.14 -14.47
N GLY A 165 14.36 2.28 -13.79
CA GLY A 165 15.32 2.48 -12.70
C GLY A 165 14.91 1.95 -11.32
N TRP A 166 13.79 1.23 -11.19
CA TRP A 166 13.23 0.77 -9.90
C TRP A 166 13.23 -0.76 -9.68
N MET A 167 13.67 -1.54 -10.67
CA MET A 167 13.88 -2.99 -10.54
C MET A 167 15.34 -3.30 -10.21
#